data_AF-R3W3J6-F1
#
_entry.id   AF-R3W3J6-F1
#
_cell.length_a   1.000
_cell.length_b   1.000
_cell.length_c   1.000
_cell.angle_alpha   90.00
_cell.angle_beta   90.00
_cell.angle_gamma   90.00
#
_symmetry.space_group_name_H-M   'P 1'
#
loop_
_entity.id
_entity.type
_entity.pdbx_description
1 polymer ?
#
loop_
_entity_poly.entity_id
_entity_poly.type
_entity_poly.pdbx_seq_one_letter_code
_entity_poly.pdbx_strand_id
1 'polypeptide(L)' 'MSDIMKVFWSNVDWHRKNKKCNWADLIGSREINMEKGIYPNVSLKKIQSIAEDLNIDDYAILFEELED' A
#
# COMPACT_ATOMS: atom_id res chain seq x y z
N MET A 1 9.43 9.10 -8.24
CA MET A 1 8.24 8.56 -7.55
C MET A 1 7.20 9.67 -7.51
N SER A 2 6.01 9.49 -8.09
CA SER A 2 4.95 10.50 -7.99
C SER A 2 4.42 10.57 -6.55
N ASP A 3 3.97 11.75 -6.12
CA ASP A 3 3.51 11.94 -4.73
C ASP A 3 2.31 11.06 -4.38
N ILE A 4 1.43 10.77 -5.36
CA ILE A 4 0.33 9.82 -5.20
C ILE A 4 0.78 8.39 -4.88
N MET A 5 1.92 7.93 -5.43
CA MET A 5 2.43 6.60 -5.09
C MET A 5 3.04 6.56 -3.68
N LYS A 6 3.60 7.68 -3.19
CA LYS A 6 4.08 7.75 -1.80
C LYS A 6 2.91 7.70 -0.82
N VAL A 7 1.84 8.45 -1.08
CA VAL A 7 0.59 8.41 -0.29
C VAL A 7 0.03 7.00 -0.28
N PHE A 8 -0.15 6.40 -1.46
CA PHE A 8 -0.60 5.02 -1.60
C PHE A 8 0.20 4.05 -0.71
N TRP A 9 1.52 4.02 -0.82
CA TRP A 9 2.32 3.06 -0.06
C TRP A 9 2.36 3.33 1.44
N SER A 10 2.21 4.60 1.86
CA SER A 10 2.08 4.96 3.28
C SER A 10 0.77 4.43 3.87
N ASN A 11 -0.33 4.59 3.12
CA ASN A 11 -1.65 4.09 3.51
C ASN A 11 -1.68 2.56 3.55
N VAL A 12 -1.08 1.90 2.55
CA VAL A 12 -0.91 0.44 2.56
C VAL A 12 -0.16 -0.03 3.80
N ASP A 13 0.97 0.61 4.16
CA ASP A 13 1.74 0.19 5.33
C ASP A 13 0.97 0.41 6.65
N TRP A 14 0.26 1.52 6.78
CA TRP A 14 -0.58 1.80 7.96
C TRP A 14 -1.68 0.74 8.14
N HIS A 15 -2.45 0.45 7.09
CA HIS A 15 -3.49 -0.57 7.13
C HIS A 15 -2.92 -1.96 7.40
N ARG A 16 -1.80 -2.29 6.75
CA ARG A 16 -1.09 -3.56 6.94
C ARG A 16 -0.67 -3.72 8.41
N LYS A 17 -0.10 -2.68 9.03
CA LYS A 17 0.33 -2.69 10.44
C LYS A 17 -0.86 -2.89 11.38
N ASN A 18 -1.95 -2.15 11.17
CA ASN A 18 -3.17 -2.28 11.99
C ASN A 18 -3.81 -3.67 11.87
N LYS A 19 -3.77 -4.26 10.68
CA LYS A 19 -4.29 -5.61 10.40
C LYS A 19 -3.28 -6.73 10.70
N LYS A 20 -2.07 -6.39 11.16
CA LYS A 20 -0.97 -7.33 11.44
C LYS A 20 -0.65 -8.27 10.27
N CYS A 21 -0.76 -7.76 9.04
CA CYS A 21 -0.46 -8.48 7.82
C CYS A 21 1.04 -8.33 7.45
N ASN A 22 1.63 -9.35 6.82
CA ASN A 22 3.00 -9.24 6.31
C ASN A 22 2.99 -8.82 4.83
N TRP A 23 4.04 -8.11 4.40
CA TRP A 23 4.21 -7.74 3.00
C TRP A 23 4.22 -8.94 2.04
N ALA A 24 4.75 -10.07 2.50
CA ALA A 24 4.74 -11.32 1.73
C ALA A 24 3.33 -11.78 1.40
N ASP A 25 2.39 -11.63 2.34
CA ASP A 25 1.00 -12.05 2.18
C ASP A 25 0.24 -11.10 1.24
N LEU A 26 0.59 -9.81 1.26
CA LEU A 26 -0.14 -8.77 0.52
C LEU A 26 0.31 -8.63 -0.95
N ILE A 27 1.62 -8.77 -1.22
CA ILE A 27 2.17 -8.48 -2.55
C ILE A 27 3.19 -9.51 -3.04
N GLY A 28 3.48 -10.54 -2.25
CA GLY A 28 4.39 -11.62 -2.64
C GLY A 28 5.85 -11.21 -2.87
N SER A 29 6.25 -9.99 -2.48
CA SER A 29 7.53 -9.39 -2.90
C SER A 29 8.54 -9.24 -1.77
N ARG A 30 9.80 -9.61 -2.06
CA ARG A 30 11.01 -9.27 -1.28
C ARG A 30 11.58 -7.89 -1.63
N GLU A 31 10.98 -7.17 -2.57
CA GLU A 31 11.55 -5.96 -3.16
C GLU A 31 11.05 -4.65 -2.53
N ILE A 32 10.06 -4.68 -1.63
CA ILE A 32 9.69 -3.48 -0.87
C ILE A 32 10.72 -3.20 0.20
N ASN A 33 11.35 -2.03 0.11
CA ASN A 33 12.18 -1.48 1.17
C ASN A 33 11.69 -0.07 1.50
N MET A 34 10.77 0.01 2.47
CA MET A 34 10.18 1.28 2.91
C MET A 34 11.22 2.23 3.50
N GLU A 35 12.20 1.70 4.24
CA GLU A 35 13.28 2.48 4.86
C GLU A 35 14.17 3.19 3.82
N LYS A 36 14.29 2.59 2.63
CA LYS A 36 15.02 3.16 1.48
C LYS A 36 14.09 3.88 0.49
N GLY A 37 12.79 3.95 0.77
CA GLY A 37 11.79 4.51 -0.15
C GLY A 37 11.67 3.75 -1.48
N ILE A 38 12.06 2.48 -1.51
CA ILE A 38 11.99 1.63 -2.69
C ILE A 38 10.63 0.96 -2.69
N TYR A 39 9.79 1.41 -3.62
CA TYR A 39 8.49 0.82 -3.86
C TYR A 39 8.30 0.52 -5.34
N PRO A 40 7.64 -0.59 -5.69
CA PRO A 40 7.34 -0.90 -7.06
C PRO A 40 6.31 0.09 -7.61
N ASN A 41 6.46 0.44 -8.89
CA ASN A 41 5.37 1.07 -9.62
C ASN A 41 4.28 0.02 -9.83
N VAL A 42 3.03 0.36 -9.54
CA VAL A 42 1.91 -0.59 -9.56
C VAL A 42 0.83 -0.13 -10.53
N SER A 43 0.19 -1.08 -11.20
CA SER A 43 -0.97 -0.80 -12.04
C SER A 43 -2.20 -0.52 -11.16
N LEU A 44 -3.20 0.17 -11.72
CA LEU A 44 -4.50 0.38 -11.05
C LEU A 44 -5.14 -0.96 -10.63
N LYS A 45 -5.01 -1.99 -11.47
CA LYS A 45 -5.48 -3.35 -11.14
C LYS A 45 -4.81 -3.91 -9.89
N LYS A 46 -3.51 -3.65 -9.69
CA LYS A 46 -2.80 -4.09 -8.49
C LYS A 46 -3.16 -3.25 -7.27
N ILE A 47 -3.40 -1.94 -7.44
CA ILE A 47 -3.93 -1.07 -6.37
C ILE A 47 -5.26 -1.60 -5.86
N GLN A 48 -6.19 -1.92 -6.77
CA GLN A 48 -7.49 -2.48 -6.41
C GLN A 48 -7.36 -3.82 -5.67
N SER A 49 -6.56 -4.75 -6.19
CA SER A 49 -6.31 -6.03 -5.51
C SER A 49 -5.75 -5.85 -4.09
N ILE A 50 -4.84 -4.89 -3.89
CA ILE A 50 -4.29 -4.60 -2.54
C ILE A 50 -5.37 -3.99 -1.64
N ALA A 51 -6.23 -3.11 -2.15
CA ALA A 51 -7.34 -2.54 -1.38
C ALA A 51 -8.34 -3.63 -0.96
N GLU A 52 -8.70 -4.54 -1.87
CA GLU A 52 -9.53 -5.72 -1.60
C GLU A 52 -8.90 -6.63 -0.52
N ASP A 53 -7.61 -6.95 -0.63
CA ASP A 53 -6.89 -7.76 0.36
C ASP A 53 -6.84 -7.08 1.74
N LEU A 54 -6.82 -5.75 1.75
CA LEU A 54 -6.89 -4.95 2.97
C LEU A 54 -8.34 -4.66 3.39
N ASN A 55 -9.37 -5.08 2.67
CA ASN A 55 -10.77 -4.75 2.95
C ASN A 55 -10.99 -3.22 3.12
N ILE A 56 -10.47 -2.44 2.18
CA ILE A 56 -10.63 -0.99 2.05
C ILE A 56 -11.45 -0.71 0.79
N ASP A 57 -12.22 0.37 0.79
CA ASP A 57 -12.92 0.84 -0.41
C ASP A 57 -11.93 1.08 -1.57
N ASP A 58 -12.29 0.59 -2.75
CA ASP A 58 -11.47 0.65 -3.94
C ASP A 58 -11.01 2.09 -4.21
N TYR A 59 -9.71 2.29 -4.37
CA TYR A 59 -9.08 3.60 -4.61
C TYR A 59 -9.10 4.60 -3.45
N ALA A 60 -9.84 4.38 -2.36
CA ALA A 60 -9.77 5.24 -1.16
C ALA A 60 -8.34 5.30 -0.61
N ILE A 61 -7.62 4.18 -0.69
CA ILE A 61 -6.21 4.05 -0.30
C ILE A 61 -5.25 5.01 -1.04
N LEU A 62 -5.65 5.60 -2.18
CA LEU A 62 -4.86 6.58 -2.91
C LEU A 62 -4.95 8.00 -2.32
N PHE A 63 -5.98 8.28 -1.53
CA PHE A 63 -6.34 9.63 -1.11
C PHE A 63 -6.60 9.75 0.41
N GLU A 64 -6.58 8.65 1.13
CA GLU A 64 -6.78 8.63 2.58
C GLU A 64 -5.70 9.46 3.29
N GLU A 65 -6.14 10.41 4.10
CA GLU A 65 -5.30 11.15 5.04
C GLU A 65 -5.27 10.35 6.35
N LEU A 66 -4.08 9.88 6.73
CA LEU A 66 -3.87 9.20 8.00
C LEU A 66 -3.77 10.26 9.11
N GLU A 67 -4.66 10.22 10.10
CA GLU A 67 -4.48 11.01 11.33
C GLU A 67 -3.33 10.38 12.16
N ASP A 68 -2.39 11.23 12.60
CA ASP A 68 -1.21 10.85 13.42
C ASP A 68 -1.57 10.36 14.84
#